data_AF-A0A0V0R651-F1
#
_entry.id   AF-A0A0V0R651-F1
#
_cell.length_a   1.000
_cell.length_b   1.000
_cell.length_c   1.000
_cell.angle_alpha   90.00
_cell.angle_beta   90.00
_cell.angle_gamma   90.00
#
_symmetry.space_group_name_H-M   'P 1'
#
loop_
_entity.id
_entity.type
_entity.pdbx_description
1 polymer ?
#
loop_
_entity_poly.entity_id
_entity_poly.type
_entity_poly.pdbx_seq_one_letter_code
_entity_poly.pdbx_strand_id
1 'polypeptide(L)'
;MRNIKVNYLKYKIRIAILCWIISLFNLVQCIQLDTTQWQDVDITNDFINQNYIQEYYYGYSKFHDSLQLSQTQYVNLIRSFSSTGEILIQILDEYGKQQCSKTISVEQHFKYSLTNTNVEKEFFLAYASGNYKVFFGFLDETCNFSRGLSAPVQPIDFTSTSFDYILAKNGKDNVYVVSQTSTSINYLYLMILDISDTSTYSIKNHVKLGSTGIRWNLFSIQAFFDDYAVILARNVENKQQKITVDSDGIIEWGTPKNQGIFWDLNYNDNQIQNKAIQIENTNKYSIVTGDYIQDILTVYTFQYNGDGEIQDICLETYYNQMGNVGNNFFIALEFGVINQNFLWMKGDTQNDSYKSIIFFANPLDCQIYRNPDDSSIYQYKLENFGLSHIFHTYYSNQTVSLIACSSFIDGISGQNLQAIRINIGGCPKYCKICSDLYTCQSCITSDGERDVSNLCQCKDGYYQDTESDNCLECPQYCEVCSDSYTCQSCISSDGERNISNLCTCQDGYYQDTGSDNCLECPQYCSTCSNSTTCHTCIGPDGERDVSSLCKCKQGQYLDIENNNCLGNLQYSLYYSGRFLDQNLIIQGVL
;
A
#
# COMPACT_ATOMS: atom_id res chain seq x y z
N MET A 1 -30.72 -41.25 39.09
CA MET A 1 -29.64 -41.13 38.08
C MET A 1 -29.64 -39.69 37.60
N ARG A 2 -28.93 -38.82 38.32
CA ARG A 2 -27.50 -38.43 38.15
C ARG A 2 -27.31 -37.37 37.07
N ASN A 3 -27.06 -36.13 37.54
CA ASN A 3 -26.18 -35.05 37.03
C ASN A 3 -26.39 -34.63 35.55
N ILE A 4 -26.43 -33.35 35.18
CA ILE A 4 -25.47 -32.29 35.48
C ILE A 4 -26.18 -30.91 35.26
N LYS A 5 -26.34 -30.13 36.35
CA LYS A 5 -26.10 -28.68 36.29
C LYS A 5 -24.58 -28.52 36.19
N VAL A 6 -24.09 -27.74 35.21
CA VAL A 6 -22.80 -27.00 35.16
C VAL A 6 -22.44 -26.78 33.68
N ASN A 7 -22.73 -25.59 33.17
CA ASN A 7 -21.80 -24.72 32.42
C ASN A 7 -22.55 -23.57 31.76
N TYR A 8 -23.13 -22.72 32.61
CA TYR A 8 -23.46 -21.34 32.30
C TYR A 8 -22.17 -20.51 32.43
N LEU A 9 -21.14 -20.84 31.62
CA LEU A 9 -19.83 -20.18 31.63
C LEU A 9 -19.02 -20.51 30.37
N LYS A 10 -19.51 -20.15 29.17
CA LYS A 10 -18.69 -20.17 27.94
C LYS A 10 -19.26 -19.33 26.77
N TYR A 11 -19.88 -18.19 27.09
CA TYR A 11 -20.32 -17.18 26.10
C TYR A 11 -19.66 -15.82 26.37
N LYS A 12 -18.33 -15.85 26.52
CA LYS A 12 -17.45 -14.68 26.54
C LYS A 12 -16.09 -15.13 25.98
N ILE A 13 -15.87 -14.89 24.70
CA ILE A 13 -14.63 -14.72 23.91
C ILE A 13 -15.17 -14.52 22.48
N ARG A 14 -15.47 -13.26 22.15
CA ARG A 14 -14.64 -12.35 21.33
C ARG A 14 -14.73 -12.67 19.83
N ILE A 15 -15.42 -11.76 19.15
CA ILE A 15 -15.30 -11.45 17.73
C ILE A 15 -13.83 -11.20 17.42
N ALA A 16 -13.19 -12.23 16.90
CA ALA A 16 -11.94 -12.21 16.19
C ALA A 16 -11.93 -13.51 15.38
N ILE A 17 -11.44 -13.45 14.15
CA ILE A 17 -11.29 -14.58 13.22
C ILE A 17 -12.55 -14.81 12.36
N LEU A 18 -12.64 -14.02 11.29
CA LEU A 18 -13.17 -14.49 10.02
C LEU A 18 -12.21 -14.08 8.90
N CYS A 19 -11.01 -14.63 8.97
CA CYS A 19 -10.08 -14.71 7.86
C CYS A 19 -9.56 -16.14 7.92
N TRP A 20 -9.82 -16.94 6.89
CA TRP A 20 -8.88 -17.92 6.35
C TRP A 20 -9.55 -18.66 5.18
N ILE A 21 -8.73 -18.89 4.14
CA ILE A 21 -8.91 -19.77 2.98
C ILE A 21 -9.52 -19.10 1.74
N ILE A 22 -8.67 -18.45 0.91
CA ILE A 22 -8.31 -18.88 -0.46
C ILE A 22 -7.31 -17.90 -1.13
N SER A 23 -6.14 -18.46 -1.48
CA SER A 23 -5.16 -18.10 -2.53
C SER A 23 -4.55 -16.69 -2.63
N LEU A 24 -3.28 -16.61 -2.19
CA LEU A 24 -2.09 -16.07 -2.89
C LEU A 24 -2.26 -14.75 -3.68
N PHE A 25 -1.56 -13.71 -3.18
CA PHE A 25 -1.43 -12.32 -3.68
C PHE A 25 -2.46 -11.27 -3.23
N ASN A 26 -3.07 -11.41 -2.05
CA ASN A 26 -3.60 -10.25 -1.34
C ASN A 26 -3.19 -10.35 0.13
N LEU A 27 -2.15 -9.60 0.51
CA LEU A 27 -1.89 -9.31 1.91
C LEU A 27 -3.13 -8.59 2.43
N VAL A 28 -3.87 -9.22 3.34
CA VAL A 28 -5.07 -8.63 3.93
C VAL A 28 -4.64 -7.38 4.69
N GLN A 29 -4.89 -6.21 4.11
CA GLN A 29 -4.79 -4.94 4.81
C GLN A 29 -5.87 -4.94 5.91
N CYS A 30 -5.50 -5.36 7.11
CA CYS A 30 -6.38 -5.33 8.27
C CYS A 30 -6.52 -3.88 8.76
N ILE A 31 -7.71 -3.30 8.59
CA ILE A 31 -8.11 -2.05 9.24
C ILE A 31 -8.58 -2.37 10.66
N GLN A 32 -8.17 -1.54 11.62
CA GLN A 32 -8.72 -1.59 12.97
C GLN A 32 -10.05 -0.82 13.01
N LEU A 33 -11.19 -1.51 13.06
CA LEU A 33 -12.51 -0.87 13.16
C LEU A 33 -12.80 -0.29 14.55
N ASP A 34 -12.08 -0.74 15.59
CA ASP A 34 -12.13 -0.09 16.91
C ASP A 34 -11.39 1.25 16.84
N THR A 35 -12.17 2.30 16.59
CA THR A 35 -11.68 3.67 16.42
C THR A 35 -11.05 4.27 17.67
N THR A 36 -11.24 3.65 18.86
CA THR A 36 -10.59 4.09 20.10
C THR A 36 -9.08 3.87 20.11
N GLN A 37 -8.57 3.03 19.21
CA GLN A 37 -7.15 2.72 19.07
C GLN A 37 -6.46 3.59 18.02
N TRP A 38 -7.20 4.43 17.32
CA TRP A 38 -6.65 5.30 16.29
C TRP A 38 -5.84 6.42 16.93
N GLN A 39 -4.73 6.75 16.29
CA GLN A 39 -3.85 7.82 16.72
C GLN A 39 -3.68 8.81 15.59
N ASP A 40 -3.85 10.08 15.91
CA ASP A 40 -3.50 11.19 15.07
C ASP A 40 -2.08 11.69 15.38
N VAL A 41 -1.39 12.10 14.34
CA VAL A 41 -0.07 12.73 14.40
C VAL A 41 -0.21 14.07 13.69
N ASP A 42 0.12 15.16 14.37
CA ASP A 42 0.19 16.48 13.76
C ASP A 42 1.34 16.51 12.75
N ILE A 43 0.99 16.76 11.48
CA ILE A 43 1.92 16.86 10.35
C ILE A 43 1.83 18.24 9.69
N THR A 44 1.28 19.25 10.37
CA THR A 44 1.11 20.61 9.84
C THR A 44 2.43 21.20 9.37
N ASN A 45 3.53 20.90 10.07
CA ASN A 45 4.86 21.39 9.71
C ASN A 45 5.47 20.72 8.48
N ASP A 46 4.89 19.60 8.02
CA ASP A 46 5.35 18.89 6.83
C ASP A 46 4.77 19.47 5.52
N PHE A 47 3.81 20.40 5.63
CA PHE A 47 3.28 21.18 4.53
C PHE A 47 4.16 22.42 4.34
N ILE A 48 4.68 22.63 3.11
CA ILE A 48 5.59 23.78 2.83
C ILE A 48 4.82 25.10 2.86
N ASN A 49 3.56 25.11 2.41
CA ASN A 49 2.74 26.33 2.37
C ASN A 49 1.83 26.46 3.59
N GLN A 50 2.44 26.77 4.74
CA GLN A 50 1.75 26.87 6.03
C GLN A 50 0.81 28.07 6.17
N ASN A 51 0.86 29.05 5.25
CA ASN A 51 -0.02 30.23 5.28
C ASN A 51 -1.22 30.10 4.36
N TYR A 52 -1.40 28.93 3.73
CA TYR A 52 -2.55 28.69 2.87
C TYR A 52 -3.83 28.63 3.70
N ILE A 53 -4.91 29.23 3.22
CA ILE A 53 -6.23 29.16 3.87
C ILE A 53 -7.19 28.50 2.89
N GLN A 54 -7.59 27.26 3.20
CA GLN A 54 -8.57 26.49 2.46
C GLN A 54 -9.95 27.17 2.48
N GLU A 55 -10.72 26.99 1.42
CA GLU A 55 -12.13 27.37 1.35
C GLU A 55 -12.94 26.72 2.48
N TYR A 56 -13.31 27.53 3.47
CA TYR A 56 -13.98 27.07 4.70
C TYR A 56 -15.44 27.51 4.80
N TYR A 57 -15.91 28.42 3.94
CA TYR A 57 -17.24 29.02 4.08
C TYR A 57 -18.33 28.00 3.79
N TYR A 58 -18.09 27.26 2.71
CA TYR A 58 -18.98 26.21 2.25
C TYR A 58 -18.41 24.82 2.56
N GLY A 59 -17.08 24.69 2.59
CA GLY A 59 -16.38 23.42 2.81
C GLY A 59 -16.70 22.33 1.78
N TYR A 60 -17.31 22.66 0.65
CA TYR A 60 -17.78 21.67 -0.32
C TYR A 60 -16.62 20.86 -0.92
N SER A 61 -16.77 19.54 -0.98
CA SER A 61 -15.72 18.68 -1.53
C SER A 61 -15.48 18.86 -3.03
N LYS A 62 -16.37 19.54 -3.78
CA LYS A 62 -16.07 19.97 -5.16
C LYS A 62 -14.84 20.89 -5.27
N PHE A 63 -14.42 21.52 -4.17
CA PHE A 63 -13.26 22.41 -4.10
C PHE A 63 -11.94 21.69 -3.82
N HIS A 64 -12.00 20.39 -3.56
CA HIS A 64 -10.86 19.57 -3.16
C HIS A 64 -10.83 18.30 -4.00
N ASP A 65 -9.65 17.74 -4.18
CA ASP A 65 -9.52 16.47 -4.87
C ASP A 65 -8.20 15.82 -4.52
N SER A 66 -8.17 14.49 -4.59
CA SER A 66 -6.96 13.72 -4.34
C SER A 66 -6.83 12.56 -5.31
N LEU A 67 -5.57 12.15 -5.54
CA LEU A 67 -5.24 11.11 -6.49
C LEU A 67 -3.99 10.37 -6.01
N GLN A 68 -4.05 9.04 -5.95
CA GLN A 68 -2.85 8.22 -5.80
C GLN A 68 -2.06 8.25 -7.11
N LEU A 69 -0.87 8.85 -7.05
CA LEU A 69 0.01 9.06 -8.20
C LEU A 69 0.96 7.87 -8.42
N SER A 70 1.40 7.26 -7.32
CA SER A 70 2.16 6.01 -7.28
C SER A 70 1.87 5.29 -5.96
N GLN A 71 2.55 4.15 -5.69
CA GLN A 71 2.38 3.44 -4.41
C GLN A 71 2.66 4.32 -3.19
N THR A 72 3.61 5.26 -3.31
CA THR A 72 4.08 6.10 -2.20
C THR A 72 3.82 7.59 -2.40
N GLN A 73 3.24 8.02 -3.52
CA GLN A 73 3.01 9.44 -3.80
C GLN A 73 1.54 9.74 -4.08
N TYR A 74 1.07 10.86 -3.54
CA TYR A 74 -0.33 11.27 -3.59
C TYR A 74 -0.42 12.75 -3.98
N VAL A 75 -1.29 13.04 -4.94
CA VAL A 75 -1.65 14.41 -5.30
C VAL A 75 -2.76 14.87 -4.38
N ASN A 76 -2.60 16.05 -3.79
CA ASN A 76 -3.60 16.76 -3.00
C ASN A 76 -3.89 18.11 -3.65
N LEU A 77 -5.16 18.39 -3.94
CA LEU A 77 -5.63 19.66 -4.49
C LEU A 77 -6.59 20.32 -3.51
N ILE A 78 -6.29 21.55 -3.13
CA ILE A 78 -7.10 22.37 -2.24
C ILE A 78 -7.33 23.74 -2.89
N ARG A 79 -8.54 24.28 -2.79
CA ARG A 79 -8.89 25.65 -3.20
C ARG A 79 -8.87 26.60 -2.01
N SER A 80 -8.40 27.83 -2.22
CA SER A 80 -8.37 28.86 -1.18
C SER A 80 -9.72 29.54 -1.00
N PHE A 81 -9.91 30.35 0.03
CA PHE A 81 -11.21 30.99 0.31
C PHE A 81 -11.61 32.12 -0.68
N SER A 82 -10.65 32.87 -1.21
CA SER A 82 -10.94 34.10 -1.99
C SER A 82 -11.63 33.81 -3.33
N SER A 83 -12.58 34.64 -3.77
CA SER A 83 -13.21 34.50 -5.11
C SER A 83 -12.19 34.64 -6.24
N THR A 84 -11.28 35.60 -6.17
CA THR A 84 -10.04 35.63 -6.97
C THR A 84 -8.94 34.99 -6.12
N GLY A 85 -8.86 33.67 -6.17
CA GLY A 85 -7.99 32.89 -5.29
C GLY A 85 -7.06 31.99 -6.08
N GLU A 86 -6.68 30.89 -5.47
CA GLU A 86 -5.71 29.96 -6.03
C GLU A 86 -6.11 28.55 -5.65
N ILE A 87 -5.82 27.59 -6.52
CA ILE A 87 -5.70 26.18 -6.11
C ILE A 87 -4.25 25.91 -5.74
N LEU A 88 -4.06 25.22 -4.62
CA LEU A 88 -2.80 24.64 -4.19
C LEU A 88 -2.81 23.16 -4.57
N ILE A 89 -1.84 22.76 -5.38
CA ILE A 89 -1.57 21.37 -5.74
C ILE A 89 -0.30 20.96 -5.01
N GLN A 90 -0.34 19.84 -4.33
CA GLN A 90 0.78 19.29 -3.56
C GLN A 90 0.99 17.83 -3.96
N ILE A 91 2.26 17.43 -4.03
CA ILE A 91 2.63 16.01 -4.02
C ILE A 91 3.11 15.68 -2.62
N LEU A 92 2.49 14.68 -2.01
CA LEU A 92 2.78 14.20 -0.66
C LEU A 92 3.31 12.77 -0.76
N ASP A 93 4.23 12.39 0.13
CA ASP A 93 4.63 11.00 0.30
C ASP A 93 3.61 10.21 1.15
N GLU A 94 3.88 8.93 1.42
CA GLU A 94 2.99 8.05 2.19
C GLU A 94 2.73 8.54 3.63
N TYR A 95 3.60 9.41 4.15
CA TYR A 95 3.52 9.98 5.49
C TYR A 95 2.78 11.32 5.54
N GLY A 96 2.37 11.86 4.40
CA GLY A 96 1.78 13.18 4.27
C GLY A 96 2.81 14.31 4.15
N LYS A 97 4.10 13.99 3.97
CA LYS A 97 5.15 15.00 3.86
C LYS A 97 5.24 15.53 2.44
N GLN A 98 5.24 16.85 2.32
CA GLN A 98 5.20 17.51 1.03
C GLN A 98 6.54 17.41 0.29
N GLN A 99 6.48 16.91 -0.95
CA GLN A 99 7.61 16.77 -1.88
C GLN A 99 7.70 17.96 -2.84
N CYS A 100 6.56 18.41 -3.36
CA CYS A 100 6.47 19.63 -4.16
C CYS A 100 5.12 20.31 -3.97
N SER A 101 5.02 21.57 -4.38
CA SER A 101 3.73 22.26 -4.53
C SER A 101 3.73 23.23 -5.68
N LYS A 102 2.53 23.53 -6.17
CA LYS A 102 2.28 24.58 -7.14
C LYS A 102 0.96 25.28 -6.85
N THR A 103 0.95 26.60 -6.98
CA THR A 103 -0.29 27.38 -6.96
C THR A 103 -0.68 27.77 -8.37
N ILE A 104 -1.98 27.74 -8.65
CA ILE A 104 -2.56 28.19 -9.91
C ILE A 104 -3.68 29.17 -9.56
N SER A 105 -3.59 30.39 -10.09
CA SER A 105 -4.63 31.40 -9.88
C SER A 105 -5.93 30.98 -10.56
N VAL A 106 -7.03 31.11 -9.82
CA VAL A 106 -8.37 30.74 -10.27
C VAL A 106 -9.39 31.78 -9.82
N GLU A 107 -10.48 31.86 -10.54
CA GLU A 107 -11.57 32.79 -10.27
C GLU A 107 -12.86 32.01 -10.03
N GLN A 108 -13.66 32.51 -9.10
CA GLN A 108 -14.92 31.92 -8.65
C GLN A 108 -14.72 30.54 -7.99
N HIS A 109 -15.83 29.93 -7.59
CA HIS A 109 -15.89 28.74 -6.76
C HIS A 109 -16.53 27.58 -7.54
N PHE A 110 -15.76 27.02 -8.47
CA PHE A 110 -16.16 25.90 -9.31
C PHE A 110 -15.53 24.57 -8.87
N LYS A 111 -15.82 23.50 -9.63
CA LYS A 111 -15.30 22.16 -9.37
C LYS A 111 -13.94 21.93 -10.04
N TYR A 112 -13.10 21.14 -9.36
CA TYR A 112 -11.79 20.68 -9.83
C TYR A 112 -11.77 19.16 -9.92
N SER A 113 -11.00 18.62 -10.87
CA SER A 113 -10.88 17.19 -11.07
C SER A 113 -9.47 16.75 -11.49
N LEU A 114 -8.93 15.78 -10.76
CA LEU A 114 -7.69 15.07 -10.99
C LEU A 114 -7.93 13.64 -11.53
N THR A 115 -7.08 13.19 -12.43
CA THR A 115 -7.00 11.79 -12.87
C THR A 115 -5.58 11.43 -13.29
N ASN A 116 -5.24 10.14 -13.30
CA ASN A 116 -3.96 9.66 -13.82
C ASN A 116 -3.86 9.88 -15.34
N THR A 117 -2.70 9.59 -15.91
CA THR A 117 -2.48 9.58 -17.37
C THR A 117 -1.90 8.23 -17.79
N ASN A 118 -1.45 8.13 -19.04
CA ASN A 118 -0.69 6.97 -19.53
C ASN A 118 0.81 7.03 -19.19
N VAL A 119 1.27 8.07 -18.49
CA VAL A 119 2.63 8.21 -18.00
C VAL A 119 2.63 8.04 -16.49
N GLU A 120 3.46 7.11 -15.99
CA GLU A 120 3.63 6.91 -14.55
C GLU A 120 4.09 8.21 -13.90
N LYS A 121 3.49 8.55 -12.75
CA LYS A 121 3.77 9.79 -12.01
C LYS A 121 3.40 11.11 -12.71
N GLU A 122 2.68 11.04 -13.83
CA GLU A 122 2.00 12.19 -14.43
C GLU A 122 0.50 12.14 -14.17
N PHE A 123 -0.07 13.29 -13.81
CA PHE A 123 -1.50 13.47 -13.60
C PHE A 123 -2.08 14.59 -14.46
N PHE A 124 -3.36 14.46 -14.75
CA PHE A 124 -4.16 15.44 -15.47
C PHE A 124 -5.04 16.22 -14.49
N LEU A 125 -5.06 17.54 -14.68
CA LEU A 125 -5.91 18.47 -13.95
C LEU A 125 -6.92 19.09 -14.93
N ALA A 126 -8.20 19.07 -14.58
CA ALA A 126 -9.24 19.87 -15.24
C ALA A 126 -10.08 20.63 -14.23
N TYR A 127 -10.47 21.85 -14.58
CA TYR A 127 -11.26 22.72 -13.72
C TYR A 127 -12.05 23.76 -14.52
N ALA A 128 -13.09 24.32 -13.91
CA ALA A 128 -13.71 25.54 -14.40
C ALA A 128 -13.20 26.76 -13.63
N SER A 129 -13.08 27.91 -14.30
CA SER A 129 -12.59 29.16 -13.70
C SER A 129 -13.05 30.39 -14.49
N GLY A 130 -13.11 31.54 -13.80
CA GLY A 130 -13.35 32.85 -14.41
C GLY A 130 -14.75 32.96 -15.00
N ASN A 131 -14.86 33.43 -16.24
CA ASN A 131 -16.11 33.49 -17.01
C ASN A 131 -16.66 32.09 -17.37
N TYR A 132 -16.70 31.17 -16.40
CA TYR A 132 -17.24 29.82 -16.52
C TYR A 132 -16.56 28.97 -17.60
N LYS A 133 -15.26 29.19 -17.81
CA LYS A 133 -14.47 28.52 -18.85
C LYS A 133 -13.79 27.27 -18.29
N VAL A 134 -13.65 26.26 -19.12
CA VAL A 134 -12.89 25.04 -18.81
C VAL A 134 -11.41 25.27 -19.07
N PHE A 135 -10.58 24.85 -18.13
CA PHE A 135 -9.13 24.79 -18.21
C PHE A 135 -8.64 23.39 -17.89
N PHE A 136 -7.51 23.00 -18.48
CA PHE A 136 -6.83 21.78 -18.10
C PHE A 136 -5.31 21.86 -18.25
N GLY A 137 -4.60 20.90 -17.68
CA GLY A 137 -3.16 20.75 -17.85
C GLY A 137 -2.66 19.38 -17.40
N PHE A 138 -1.42 19.08 -17.75
CA PHE A 138 -0.71 17.88 -17.35
C PHE A 138 0.46 18.28 -16.44
N LEU A 139 0.63 17.57 -15.34
CA LEU A 139 1.69 17.82 -14.37
C LEU A 139 2.37 16.53 -13.94
N ASP A 140 3.65 16.61 -13.63
CA ASP A 140 4.46 15.50 -13.11
C ASP A 140 4.61 15.53 -11.58
N GLU A 141 5.29 14.54 -11.00
CA GLU A 141 5.57 14.42 -9.57
C GLU A 141 6.43 15.57 -8.99
N THR A 142 7.00 16.41 -9.85
CA THR A 142 7.74 17.61 -9.46
C THR A 142 6.87 18.87 -9.49
N CYS A 143 5.55 18.69 -9.71
CA CYS A 143 4.56 19.75 -9.87
C CYS A 143 4.84 20.65 -11.10
N ASN A 144 5.67 20.21 -12.05
CA ASN A 144 5.93 20.97 -13.27
C ASN A 144 4.91 20.61 -14.34
N PHE A 145 4.61 21.55 -15.25
CA PHE A 145 3.74 21.25 -16.38
C PHE A 145 4.50 20.39 -17.38
N SER A 146 3.85 19.34 -17.87
CA SER A 146 4.38 18.42 -18.87
C SER A 146 3.70 18.63 -20.23
N ARG A 147 4.01 17.75 -21.19
CA ARG A 147 3.42 17.74 -22.54
C ARG A 147 3.49 19.07 -23.30
N GLY A 148 4.60 19.79 -23.11
CA GLY A 148 4.85 21.09 -23.75
C GLY A 148 4.05 22.26 -23.18
N LEU A 149 3.36 22.08 -22.06
CA LEU A 149 2.63 23.15 -21.38
C LEU A 149 3.53 23.91 -20.40
N SER A 150 3.27 25.20 -20.23
CA SER A 150 3.86 26.04 -19.18
C SER A 150 2.82 26.59 -18.20
N ALA A 151 1.54 26.43 -18.53
CA ALA A 151 0.38 26.87 -17.78
C ALA A 151 -0.84 26.03 -18.21
N PRO A 152 -1.95 26.02 -17.44
CA PRO A 152 -3.18 25.40 -17.88
C PRO A 152 -3.69 26.05 -19.17
N VAL A 153 -4.22 25.25 -20.07
CA VAL A 153 -4.76 25.70 -21.35
C VAL A 153 -6.28 25.83 -21.29
N GLN A 154 -6.81 26.79 -22.04
CA GLN A 154 -8.24 26.96 -22.25
C GLN A 154 -8.56 26.56 -23.71
N PRO A 155 -9.22 25.42 -23.96
CA PRO A 155 -9.62 25.03 -25.31
C PRO A 155 -10.56 26.06 -25.96
N ILE A 156 -10.39 26.28 -27.27
CA ILE A 156 -11.11 27.30 -28.06
C ILE A 156 -12.62 27.02 -28.11
N ASP A 157 -13.01 25.74 -28.10
CA ASP A 157 -14.39 25.30 -28.29
C ASP A 157 -15.32 25.56 -27.09
N PHE A 158 -14.81 26.14 -25.99
CA PHE A 158 -15.56 26.42 -24.75
C PHE A 158 -15.82 27.91 -24.53
N THR A 159 -15.59 28.76 -25.54
CA THR A 159 -15.61 30.22 -25.36
C THR A 159 -17.00 30.82 -25.19
N SER A 160 -18.08 30.15 -25.63
CA SER A 160 -19.45 30.66 -25.59
C SER A 160 -20.38 29.91 -24.63
N THR A 161 -19.84 29.01 -23.79
CA THR A 161 -20.65 28.18 -22.89
C THR A 161 -20.09 28.23 -21.48
N SER A 162 -20.97 28.39 -20.50
CA SER A 162 -20.62 28.52 -19.09
C SER A 162 -20.71 27.18 -18.38
N PHE A 163 -19.62 26.73 -17.75
CA PHE A 163 -19.52 25.48 -17.00
C PHE A 163 -19.24 25.69 -15.51
N ASP A 164 -19.90 24.88 -14.65
CA ASP A 164 -19.75 24.92 -13.18
C ASP A 164 -19.09 23.66 -12.62
N TYR A 165 -19.56 22.49 -13.08
CA TYR A 165 -19.13 21.19 -12.58
C TYR A 165 -18.34 20.46 -13.65
N ILE A 166 -17.30 19.75 -13.22
CA ILE A 166 -16.41 19.00 -14.11
C ILE A 166 -15.95 17.73 -13.43
N LEU A 167 -15.78 16.67 -14.22
CA LEU A 167 -15.11 15.44 -13.81
C LEU A 167 -14.22 14.94 -14.93
N ALA A 168 -13.02 14.50 -14.58
CA ALA A 168 -12.05 13.92 -15.48
C ALA A 168 -11.72 12.48 -15.09
N LYS A 169 -11.59 11.61 -16.09
CA LYS A 169 -11.11 10.22 -15.94
C LYS A 169 -10.27 9.81 -17.13
N ASN A 170 -9.19 9.08 -16.88
CA ASN A 170 -8.37 8.51 -17.93
C ASN A 170 -8.78 7.07 -18.25
N GLY A 171 -8.76 6.74 -19.54
CA GLY A 171 -8.58 5.39 -20.02
C GLY A 171 -7.09 5.09 -20.17
N LYS A 172 -6.77 4.25 -21.15
CA LYS A 172 -5.39 3.91 -21.49
C LYS A 172 -4.76 4.98 -22.37
N ASP A 173 -5.40 5.32 -23.48
CA ASP A 173 -4.87 6.25 -24.47
C ASP A 173 -5.70 7.55 -24.56
N ASN A 174 -6.77 7.68 -23.77
CA ASN A 174 -7.61 8.88 -23.72
C ASN A 174 -7.83 9.44 -22.30
N VAL A 175 -8.06 10.75 -22.21
CA VAL A 175 -8.65 11.41 -21.05
C VAL A 175 -10.03 11.95 -21.42
N TYR A 176 -11.03 11.60 -20.61
CA TYR A 176 -12.41 12.02 -20.76
C TYR A 176 -12.72 13.11 -19.75
N VAL A 177 -13.21 14.25 -20.22
CA VAL A 177 -13.61 15.38 -19.38
C VAL A 177 -15.10 15.65 -19.62
N VAL A 178 -15.90 15.44 -18.59
CA VAL A 178 -17.34 15.75 -18.62
C VAL A 178 -17.57 17.05 -17.86
N SER A 179 -18.11 18.05 -18.55
CA SER A 179 -18.41 19.37 -17.99
C SER A 179 -19.91 19.65 -18.05
N GLN A 180 -20.47 20.21 -16.98
CA GLN A 180 -21.88 20.57 -16.89
C GLN A 180 -22.09 22.07 -17.01
N THR A 181 -23.04 22.48 -17.85
CA THR A 181 -23.35 23.89 -18.06
C THR A 181 -24.12 24.53 -16.91
N SER A 182 -23.88 25.81 -16.67
CA SER A 182 -24.64 26.68 -15.77
C SER A 182 -25.62 27.53 -16.57
N THR A 183 -26.68 26.90 -17.06
CA THR A 183 -27.69 27.51 -17.94
C THR A 183 -29.10 27.19 -17.43
N SER A 184 -30.14 27.73 -18.07
CA SER A 184 -31.53 27.43 -17.67
C SER A 184 -31.88 25.94 -17.68
N ILE A 185 -31.20 25.17 -18.52
CA ILE A 185 -31.18 23.71 -18.53
C ILE A 185 -29.71 23.29 -18.52
N ASN A 186 -29.31 22.46 -17.55
CA ASN A 186 -27.91 22.07 -17.39
C ASN A 186 -27.61 20.86 -18.28
N TYR A 187 -26.75 21.02 -19.27
CA TYR A 187 -26.37 19.94 -20.17
C TYR A 187 -24.97 19.44 -19.82
N LEU A 188 -24.70 18.18 -20.13
CA LEU A 188 -23.34 17.64 -20.08
C LEU A 188 -22.69 17.82 -21.45
N TYR A 189 -21.40 18.15 -21.42
CA TYR A 189 -20.51 18.17 -22.59
C TYR A 189 -19.37 17.21 -22.30
N LEU A 190 -18.96 16.47 -23.32
CA LEU A 190 -17.82 15.58 -23.28
C LEU A 190 -16.70 16.15 -24.14
N MET A 191 -15.51 16.23 -23.57
CA MET A 191 -14.24 16.40 -24.29
C MET A 191 -13.43 15.11 -24.15
N ILE A 192 -12.87 14.64 -25.27
CA ILE A 192 -11.96 13.50 -25.29
C ILE A 192 -10.59 14.00 -25.75
N LEU A 193 -9.58 13.85 -24.90
CA LEU A 193 -8.20 14.12 -25.23
C LEU A 193 -7.50 12.81 -25.58
N ASP A 194 -6.84 12.76 -26.73
CA ASP A 194 -5.87 11.72 -27.05
C ASP A 194 -4.56 12.01 -26.31
N ILE A 195 -4.11 11.03 -25.53
CA ILE A 195 -2.85 11.07 -24.79
C ILE A 195 -1.91 9.94 -25.18
N SER A 196 -2.21 9.18 -26.24
CA SER A 196 -1.40 8.03 -26.73
C SER A 196 0.07 8.37 -26.93
N ASP A 197 0.37 9.59 -27.39
CA ASP A 197 1.73 10.14 -27.38
C ASP A 197 2.07 10.68 -25.98
N THR A 198 3.05 10.09 -25.31
CA THR A 198 3.47 10.46 -23.95
C THR A 198 4.08 11.86 -23.84
N SER A 199 4.43 12.49 -24.95
CA SER A 199 5.08 13.81 -25.00
C SER A 199 4.13 14.96 -25.37
N THR A 200 2.91 14.65 -25.83
CA THR A 200 1.95 15.66 -26.28
C THR A 200 0.51 15.19 -26.06
N TYR A 201 -0.47 15.95 -26.54
CA TYR A 201 -1.87 15.57 -26.52
C TYR A 201 -2.60 16.20 -27.71
N SER A 202 -3.77 15.68 -28.05
CA SER A 202 -4.68 16.34 -28.99
C SER A 202 -6.13 16.20 -28.53
N ILE A 203 -7.02 17.09 -28.96
CA ILE A 203 -8.45 17.00 -28.64
C ILE A 203 -9.13 16.24 -29.78
N LYS A 204 -9.59 15.02 -29.52
CA LYS A 204 -10.28 14.14 -30.50
C LYS A 204 -11.70 14.57 -30.75
N ASN A 205 -12.42 14.86 -29.68
CA ASN A 205 -13.85 15.08 -29.74
C ASN A 205 -14.27 16.13 -28.71
N HIS A 206 -15.28 16.90 -29.08
CA HIS A 206 -15.98 17.81 -28.19
C HIS A 206 -17.45 17.88 -28.59
N VAL A 207 -18.33 17.42 -27.71
CA VAL A 207 -19.73 17.20 -28.05
C VAL A 207 -20.66 17.38 -26.86
N LYS A 208 -21.83 17.98 -27.12
CA LYS A 208 -22.94 18.03 -26.17
C LYS A 208 -23.58 16.64 -26.04
N LEU A 209 -23.73 16.15 -24.82
CA LEU A 209 -24.37 14.87 -24.55
C LEU A 209 -25.89 15.01 -24.51
N GLY A 210 -26.54 14.54 -25.58
CA GLY A 210 -27.99 14.39 -25.65
C GLY A 210 -28.78 15.70 -25.61
N SER A 211 -30.10 15.58 -25.47
CA SER A 211 -31.04 16.72 -25.46
C SER A 211 -31.68 16.98 -24.11
N THR A 212 -31.48 16.11 -23.12
CA THR A 212 -32.14 16.19 -21.81
C THR A 212 -31.21 16.83 -20.79
N GLY A 213 -31.74 17.76 -19.98
CA GLY A 213 -31.00 18.36 -18.88
C GLY A 213 -30.68 17.36 -17.78
N ILE A 214 -29.54 17.54 -17.14
CA ILE A 214 -29.05 16.79 -15.97
C ILE A 214 -29.19 17.65 -14.72
N ARG A 215 -29.53 17.03 -13.59
CA ARG A 215 -29.58 17.69 -12.27
C ARG A 215 -28.18 18.16 -11.87
N TRP A 216 -28.08 19.24 -11.08
CA TRP A 216 -26.77 19.86 -10.81
C TRP A 216 -25.84 18.90 -10.09
N ASN A 217 -24.66 18.67 -10.66
CA ASN A 217 -23.63 17.76 -10.17
C ASN A 217 -24.07 16.29 -9.98
N LEU A 218 -25.31 15.90 -10.29
CA LEU A 218 -25.78 14.51 -10.17
C LEU A 218 -25.36 13.69 -11.40
N PHE A 219 -24.06 13.62 -11.63
CA PHE A 219 -23.42 12.78 -12.62
C PHE A 219 -22.07 12.25 -12.12
N SER A 220 -21.64 11.13 -12.69
CA SER A 220 -20.35 10.51 -12.47
C SER A 220 -19.82 9.97 -13.80
N ILE A 221 -18.50 9.88 -13.95
CA ILE A 221 -17.84 9.23 -15.08
C ILE A 221 -16.79 8.25 -14.55
N GLN A 222 -16.66 7.11 -15.23
CA GLN A 222 -15.51 6.22 -15.14
C GLN A 222 -15.05 5.86 -16.55
N ALA A 223 -13.74 5.97 -16.81
CA ALA A 223 -13.09 5.48 -18.01
C ALA A 223 -12.28 4.22 -17.69
N PHE A 224 -12.09 3.34 -18.67
CA PHE A 224 -11.53 2.01 -18.48
C PHE A 224 -10.29 1.80 -19.36
N PHE A 225 -9.55 0.72 -19.09
CA PHE A 225 -8.26 0.44 -19.75
C PHE A 225 -8.39 0.09 -21.24
N ASP A 226 -9.58 -0.24 -21.71
CA ASP A 226 -9.92 -0.42 -23.12
C ASP A 226 -10.43 0.87 -23.78
N ASP A 227 -10.25 2.01 -23.11
CA ASP A 227 -10.69 3.35 -23.53
C ASP A 227 -12.19 3.53 -23.70
N TYR A 228 -13.02 2.60 -23.23
CA TYR A 228 -14.43 2.90 -23.03
C TYR A 228 -14.61 3.83 -21.83
N ALA A 229 -15.68 4.61 -21.82
CA ALA A 229 -16.12 5.36 -20.66
C ALA A 229 -17.63 5.20 -20.44
N VAL A 230 -18.04 5.21 -19.17
CA VAL A 230 -19.44 5.17 -18.77
C VAL A 230 -19.75 6.37 -17.90
N ILE A 231 -20.79 7.09 -18.28
CA ILE A 231 -21.34 8.23 -17.55
C ILE A 231 -22.69 7.82 -16.97
N LEU A 232 -22.85 8.03 -15.67
CA LEU A 232 -24.08 7.81 -14.92
C LEU A 232 -24.62 9.17 -14.50
N ALA A 233 -25.88 9.47 -14.76
CA ALA A 233 -26.44 10.79 -14.44
C ALA A 233 -27.93 10.73 -14.09
N ARG A 234 -28.42 11.68 -13.29
CA ARG A 234 -29.86 11.88 -13.04
C ARG A 234 -30.38 13.05 -13.85
N ASN A 235 -31.34 12.80 -14.73
CA ASN A 235 -31.91 13.86 -15.55
C ASN A 235 -32.96 14.70 -14.78
N VAL A 236 -33.41 15.80 -15.39
CA VAL A 236 -34.43 16.70 -14.80
C VAL A 236 -35.82 16.06 -14.65
N GLU A 237 -36.08 14.91 -15.28
CA GLU A 237 -37.28 14.09 -15.09
C GLU A 237 -37.09 13.03 -14.00
N ASN A 238 -35.99 13.12 -13.24
CA ASN A 238 -35.58 12.18 -12.20
C ASN A 238 -35.28 10.75 -12.69
N LYS A 239 -35.02 10.55 -13.99
CA LYS A 239 -34.61 9.25 -14.54
C LYS A 239 -33.09 9.12 -14.59
N GLN A 240 -32.57 7.97 -14.17
CA GLN A 240 -31.19 7.59 -14.40
C GLN A 240 -30.89 7.52 -15.90
N GLN A 241 -29.72 8.02 -16.27
CA GLN A 241 -29.12 7.93 -17.59
C GLN A 241 -27.85 7.08 -17.47
N LYS A 242 -27.63 6.19 -18.45
CA LYS A 242 -26.35 5.54 -18.68
C LYS A 242 -25.90 5.92 -20.09
N ILE A 243 -24.76 6.58 -20.19
CA ILE A 243 -24.18 6.98 -21.47
C ILE A 243 -22.86 6.23 -21.59
N THR A 244 -22.70 5.45 -22.64
CA THR A 244 -21.45 4.77 -22.96
C THR A 244 -20.76 5.56 -24.06
N VAL A 245 -19.46 5.76 -23.90
CA VAL A 245 -18.55 6.29 -24.92
C VAL A 245 -17.62 5.14 -25.29
N ASP A 246 -17.60 4.76 -26.56
CA ASP A 246 -16.68 3.72 -27.02
C ASP A 246 -15.25 4.26 -27.21
N SER A 247 -14.33 3.37 -27.56
CA SER A 247 -12.91 3.70 -27.78
C SER A 247 -12.67 4.69 -28.91
N ASP A 248 -13.61 4.80 -29.87
CA ASP A 248 -13.56 5.74 -31.00
C ASP A 248 -14.24 7.08 -30.65
N GLY A 249 -14.83 7.19 -29.46
CA GLY A 249 -15.54 8.38 -28.99
C GLY A 249 -16.98 8.48 -29.49
N ILE A 250 -17.56 7.40 -30.00
CA ILE A 250 -18.98 7.30 -30.36
C ILE A 250 -19.80 7.17 -29.08
N ILE A 251 -20.93 7.88 -29.04
CA ILE A 251 -21.78 7.99 -27.85
C ILE A 251 -23.04 7.16 -28.03
N GLU A 252 -23.28 6.25 -27.09
CA GLU A 252 -24.48 5.43 -27.03
C GLU A 252 -25.26 5.67 -25.73
N TRP A 253 -26.59 5.75 -25.85
CA TRP A 253 -27.49 5.93 -24.72
C TRP A 253 -28.10 4.59 -24.33
N GLY A 254 -27.70 4.08 -23.16
CA GLY A 254 -28.20 2.85 -22.59
C GLY A 254 -29.43 3.05 -21.69
N THR A 255 -30.16 1.95 -21.46
CA THR A 255 -31.21 1.91 -20.43
C THR A 255 -30.60 1.31 -19.14
N PRO A 256 -30.56 2.07 -18.03
CA PRO A 256 -30.08 1.54 -16.75
C PRO A 256 -30.97 0.38 -16.26
N LYS A 257 -30.37 -0.62 -15.60
CA LYS A 257 -31.12 -1.73 -14.99
C LYS A 257 -31.76 -1.35 -13.66
N ASN A 258 -31.09 -0.52 -12.88
CA ASN A 258 -31.53 -0.03 -11.57
C ASN A 258 -31.98 1.43 -11.62
N GLN A 259 -32.65 1.87 -10.53
CA GLN A 259 -33.10 3.25 -10.38
C GLN A 259 -31.94 4.27 -10.33
N GLY A 260 -30.72 3.80 -9.99
CA GLY A 260 -29.47 4.54 -10.14
C GLY A 260 -28.96 5.19 -8.85
N ILE A 261 -27.65 5.44 -8.78
CA ILE A 261 -26.93 5.97 -7.59
C ILE A 261 -27.49 7.29 -7.05
N PHE A 262 -28.17 8.10 -7.87
CA PHE A 262 -28.70 9.40 -7.47
C PHE A 262 -30.20 9.40 -7.19
N TRP A 263 -30.89 8.26 -7.31
CA TRP A 263 -32.35 8.19 -7.31
C TRP A 263 -32.97 8.64 -5.99
N ASP A 264 -32.46 8.10 -4.89
CA ASP A 264 -33.01 8.31 -3.55
C ASP A 264 -32.60 9.64 -2.91
N LEU A 265 -31.79 10.44 -3.61
CA LEU A 265 -31.51 11.81 -3.18
C LEU A 265 -32.79 12.64 -3.32
N ASN A 266 -33.16 13.34 -2.26
CA ASN A 266 -34.34 14.20 -2.22
C ASN A 266 -34.06 15.55 -2.88
N TYR A 267 -32.84 16.06 -2.71
CA TYR A 267 -32.41 17.30 -3.34
C TYR A 267 -31.95 17.06 -4.79
N ASN A 268 -32.23 18.06 -5.62
CA ASN A 268 -31.99 18.01 -7.06
C ASN A 268 -30.55 18.44 -7.45
N ASP A 269 -29.67 18.53 -6.47
CA ASP A 269 -28.25 18.87 -6.61
C ASP A 269 -27.43 18.36 -5.42
N ASN A 270 -26.12 18.27 -5.59
CA ASN A 270 -25.16 18.08 -4.50
C ASN A 270 -23.84 18.82 -4.81
N GLN A 271 -22.96 18.97 -3.81
CA GLN A 271 -21.72 19.78 -3.94
C GLN A 271 -20.43 18.95 -3.83
N ILE A 272 -20.52 17.66 -4.16
CA ILE A 272 -19.45 16.69 -3.90
C ILE A 272 -18.76 16.20 -5.17
N GLN A 273 -17.71 15.38 -5.03
CA GLN A 273 -16.95 14.88 -6.17
C GLN A 273 -17.72 13.86 -7.04
N ASN A 274 -18.57 12.99 -6.49
CA ASN A 274 -19.27 11.92 -7.25
C ASN A 274 -18.34 11.11 -8.18
N LYS A 275 -17.08 10.90 -7.78
CA LYS A 275 -16.13 10.10 -8.57
C LYS A 275 -16.36 8.62 -8.37
N ALA A 276 -16.12 7.82 -9.40
CA ALA A 276 -15.92 6.39 -9.24
C ALA A 276 -14.46 6.12 -8.81
N ILE A 277 -14.27 5.20 -7.89
CA ILE A 277 -12.94 4.77 -7.42
C ILE A 277 -12.84 3.26 -7.60
N GLN A 278 -11.77 2.80 -8.23
CA GLN A 278 -11.53 1.37 -8.46
C GLN A 278 -11.22 0.67 -7.14
N ILE A 279 -11.80 -0.51 -6.94
CA ILE A 279 -11.40 -1.43 -5.88
C ILE A 279 -10.11 -2.10 -6.33
N GLU A 280 -9.03 -1.88 -5.57
CA GLU A 280 -7.67 -2.33 -5.91
C GLU A 280 -7.63 -3.82 -6.33
N ASN A 281 -6.84 -4.12 -7.36
CA ASN A 281 -6.68 -5.46 -7.93
C ASN A 281 -7.98 -6.12 -8.43
N THR A 282 -8.99 -5.32 -8.78
CA THR A 282 -10.24 -5.80 -9.39
C THR A 282 -10.69 -4.93 -10.56
N ASN A 283 -11.67 -5.42 -11.33
CA ASN A 283 -12.42 -4.64 -12.31
C ASN A 283 -13.71 -4.02 -11.73
N LYS A 284 -13.76 -3.80 -10.41
CA LYS A 284 -14.93 -3.23 -9.72
C LYS A 284 -14.65 -1.80 -9.27
N TYR A 285 -15.70 -1.00 -9.21
CA TYR A 285 -15.62 0.43 -8.93
C TYR A 285 -16.78 0.84 -8.01
N SER A 286 -16.49 1.68 -7.03
CA SER A 286 -17.48 2.21 -6.10
C SER A 286 -17.68 3.71 -6.29
N ILE A 287 -18.92 4.15 -6.14
CA ILE A 287 -19.34 5.54 -6.07
C ILE A 287 -20.13 5.70 -4.77
N VAL A 288 -19.82 6.75 -4.00
CA VAL A 288 -20.62 7.15 -2.85
C VAL A 288 -21.15 8.56 -3.11
N THR A 289 -22.44 8.76 -2.86
CA THR A 289 -23.09 10.07 -2.94
C THR A 289 -23.95 10.33 -1.71
N GLY A 290 -24.15 11.60 -1.39
CA GLY A 290 -25.04 12.04 -0.32
C GLY A 290 -26.01 13.12 -0.78
N ASP A 291 -27.08 13.28 -0.01
CA ASP A 291 -28.03 14.37 -0.20
C ASP A 291 -27.47 15.69 0.33
N TYR A 292 -27.90 16.80 -0.28
CA TYR A 292 -27.42 18.13 0.06
C TYR A 292 -27.84 18.59 1.47
N ILE A 293 -29.01 18.18 1.94
CA ILE A 293 -29.58 18.63 3.23
C ILE A 293 -29.87 17.46 4.16
N GLN A 294 -30.44 16.38 3.63
CA GLN A 294 -30.91 15.26 4.42
C GLN A 294 -29.76 14.30 4.78
N ASP A 295 -29.91 13.57 5.88
CA ASP A 295 -29.03 12.43 6.22
C ASP A 295 -29.39 11.24 5.31
N ILE A 296 -29.05 11.35 4.03
CA ILE A 296 -29.23 10.32 3.01
C ILE A 296 -27.88 10.08 2.34
N LEU A 297 -27.45 8.83 2.37
CA LEU A 297 -26.21 8.34 1.79
C LEU A 297 -26.52 7.18 0.86
N THR A 298 -25.91 7.12 -0.31
CA THR A 298 -26.02 5.97 -1.21
C THR A 298 -24.63 5.47 -1.59
N VAL A 299 -24.42 4.16 -1.45
CA VAL A 299 -23.21 3.45 -1.88
C VAL A 299 -23.60 2.58 -3.07
N TYR A 300 -22.83 2.66 -4.15
CA TYR A 300 -23.04 1.86 -5.35
C TYR A 300 -21.72 1.31 -5.85
N THR A 301 -21.69 0.01 -6.08
CA THR A 301 -20.55 -0.68 -6.68
C THR A 301 -20.98 -1.41 -7.92
N PHE A 302 -20.17 -1.32 -8.96
CA PHE A 302 -20.36 -2.03 -10.22
C PHE A 302 -19.06 -2.68 -10.68
N GLN A 303 -19.20 -3.73 -11.47
CA GLN A 303 -18.11 -4.40 -12.16
C GLN A 303 -18.10 -4.00 -13.63
N TYR A 304 -16.91 -3.78 -14.18
CA TYR A 304 -16.71 -3.56 -15.60
C TYR A 304 -16.39 -4.86 -16.32
N ASN A 305 -17.16 -5.19 -17.36
CA ASN A 305 -17.03 -6.45 -18.10
C ASN A 305 -16.38 -6.29 -19.48
N GLY A 306 -15.93 -5.08 -19.84
CA GLY A 306 -15.43 -4.75 -21.19
C GLY A 306 -16.50 -4.06 -22.04
N ASP A 307 -16.05 -3.40 -23.11
CA ASP A 307 -16.89 -2.80 -24.15
C ASP A 307 -18.03 -1.89 -23.64
N GLY A 308 -17.80 -1.15 -22.56
CA GLY A 308 -18.80 -0.26 -21.96
C GLY A 308 -19.90 -0.98 -21.17
N GLU A 309 -19.79 -2.30 -20.99
CA GLU A 309 -20.69 -3.09 -20.19
C GLU A 309 -20.33 -3.01 -18.70
N ILE A 310 -21.33 -2.63 -17.89
CA ILE A 310 -21.23 -2.64 -16.43
C ILE A 310 -22.29 -3.59 -15.85
N GLN A 311 -21.91 -4.26 -14.78
CA GLN A 311 -22.77 -5.11 -13.98
C GLN A 311 -22.88 -4.55 -12.58
N ASP A 312 -24.11 -4.33 -12.10
CA ASP A 312 -24.36 -3.91 -10.73
C ASP A 312 -23.89 -4.99 -9.75
N ILE A 313 -23.13 -4.60 -8.72
CA ILE A 313 -22.67 -5.48 -7.63
C ILE A 313 -23.50 -5.25 -6.38
N CYS A 314 -23.61 -3.99 -5.94
CA CYS A 314 -24.49 -3.58 -4.85
C CYS A 314 -24.93 -2.13 -5.02
N LEU A 315 -26.12 -1.79 -4.52
CA LEU A 315 -26.67 -0.44 -4.46
C LEU A 315 -27.50 -0.34 -3.18
N GLU A 316 -27.04 0.43 -2.19
CA GLU A 316 -27.71 0.58 -0.91
C GLU A 316 -27.83 2.05 -0.53
N THR A 317 -29.01 2.43 -0.04
CA THR A 317 -29.30 3.77 0.45
C THR A 317 -29.65 3.73 1.94
N TYR A 318 -29.02 4.62 2.68
CA TYR A 318 -29.19 4.79 4.12
C TYR A 318 -29.89 6.11 4.41
N TYR A 319 -30.92 6.05 5.26
CA TYR A 319 -31.70 7.21 5.67
C TYR A 319 -31.58 7.40 7.18
N ASN A 320 -31.23 8.60 7.62
CA ASN A 320 -31.21 9.04 9.01
C ASN A 320 -30.44 8.08 9.95
N GLN A 321 -29.32 7.54 9.48
CA GLN A 321 -28.55 6.52 10.20
C GLN A 321 -27.50 7.09 11.14
N MET A 322 -27.13 8.36 10.98
CA MET A 322 -26.04 8.99 11.74
C MET A 322 -26.52 9.63 13.07
N GLY A 323 -27.83 9.59 13.34
CA GLY A 323 -28.41 10.12 14.57
C GLY A 323 -28.49 11.65 14.55
N ASN A 324 -27.99 12.32 15.60
CA ASN A 324 -28.12 13.77 15.77
C ASN A 324 -26.96 14.56 15.11
N VAL A 325 -26.73 14.37 13.82
CA VAL A 325 -25.66 15.05 13.07
C VAL A 325 -26.03 16.44 12.53
N GLY A 326 -27.32 16.79 12.60
CA GLY A 326 -27.86 18.02 12.02
C GLY A 326 -28.17 17.88 10.54
N ASN A 327 -28.51 18.99 9.90
CA ASN A 327 -28.70 19.02 8.46
C ASN A 327 -27.34 19.10 7.75
N ASN A 328 -27.34 18.81 6.45
CA ASN A 328 -26.19 19.01 5.56
C ASN A 328 -24.98 18.12 5.92
N PHE A 329 -25.18 17.01 6.62
CA PHE A 329 -24.08 16.13 7.07
C PHE A 329 -23.19 15.65 5.91
N PHE A 330 -23.78 15.40 4.74
CA PHE A 330 -23.06 14.94 3.54
C PHE A 330 -22.77 16.03 2.50
N ILE A 331 -22.91 17.31 2.86
CA ILE A 331 -22.69 18.42 1.92
C ILE A 331 -21.26 18.49 1.39
N ALA A 332 -20.31 18.03 2.19
CA ALA A 332 -18.89 17.92 1.91
C ALA A 332 -18.42 16.46 2.03
N LEU A 333 -19.29 15.52 1.63
CA LEU A 333 -18.98 14.09 1.63
C LEU A 333 -17.75 13.82 0.74
N GLU A 334 -16.85 13.03 1.29
CA GLU A 334 -15.69 12.46 0.63
C GLU A 334 -15.61 10.98 0.98
N PHE A 335 -15.02 10.20 0.10
CA PHE A 335 -14.84 8.77 0.32
C PHE A 335 -13.60 8.28 -0.41
N GLY A 336 -13.09 7.13 0.02
CA GLY A 336 -12.02 6.41 -0.65
C GLY A 336 -12.21 4.91 -0.50
N VAL A 337 -11.65 4.16 -1.45
CA VAL A 337 -11.68 2.70 -1.43
C VAL A 337 -10.30 2.21 -1.04
N ILE A 338 -10.21 1.46 0.06
CA ILE A 338 -8.95 0.93 0.56
C ILE A 338 -8.66 -0.42 -0.08
N ASN A 339 -9.64 -1.33 -0.01
CA ASN A 339 -9.53 -2.66 -0.61
C ASN A 339 -10.93 -3.26 -0.79
N GLN A 340 -10.99 -4.55 -1.14
CA GLN A 340 -12.24 -5.28 -1.38
C GLN A 340 -13.16 -5.38 -0.15
N ASN A 341 -12.64 -5.16 1.06
CA ASN A 341 -13.41 -5.22 2.29
C ASN A 341 -13.75 -3.83 2.83
N PHE A 342 -12.97 -2.80 2.52
CA PHE A 342 -13.11 -1.52 3.17
C PHE A 342 -13.13 -0.35 2.18
N LEU A 343 -14.17 0.44 2.28
CA LEU A 343 -14.19 1.83 1.85
C LEU A 343 -14.44 2.72 3.07
N TRP A 344 -13.81 3.88 3.12
CA TRP A 344 -14.08 4.90 4.14
C TRP A 344 -14.90 6.03 3.52
N MET A 345 -15.71 6.67 4.34
CA MET A 345 -16.52 7.84 4.00
C MET A 345 -16.41 8.87 5.11
N LYS A 346 -16.69 10.11 4.77
CA LYS A 346 -16.68 11.23 5.71
C LYS A 346 -17.92 12.11 5.58
N GLY A 347 -18.44 12.58 6.70
CA GLY A 347 -19.44 13.67 6.77
C GLY A 347 -19.04 14.71 7.83
N ASP A 348 -19.75 15.84 7.90
CA ASP A 348 -19.46 16.94 8.84
C ASP A 348 -20.68 17.27 9.70
N THR A 349 -20.53 17.24 11.02
CA THR A 349 -21.65 17.50 11.94
C THR A 349 -21.89 18.98 12.17
N GLN A 350 -22.95 19.53 11.56
CA GLN A 350 -23.32 20.95 11.72
C GLN A 350 -23.61 21.32 13.18
N ASN A 351 -24.10 20.38 13.99
CA ASN A 351 -24.44 20.60 15.39
C ASN A 351 -23.22 20.67 16.33
N ASP A 352 -22.04 20.26 15.86
CA ASP A 352 -20.79 20.20 16.64
C ASP A 352 -19.67 20.87 15.85
N SER A 353 -19.87 22.14 15.50
CA SER A 353 -18.91 22.99 14.79
C SER A 353 -18.33 22.38 13.50
N TYR A 354 -19.17 21.68 12.74
CA TYR A 354 -18.79 21.00 11.50
C TYR A 354 -17.65 19.97 11.65
N LYS A 355 -17.44 19.40 12.85
CA LYS A 355 -16.43 18.34 13.05
C LYS A 355 -16.62 17.22 12.04
N SER A 356 -15.52 16.77 11.44
CA SER A 356 -15.55 15.69 10.46
C SER A 356 -15.66 14.33 11.16
N ILE A 357 -16.52 13.46 10.65
CA ILE A 357 -16.73 12.09 11.13
C ILE A 357 -16.37 11.12 10.01
N ILE A 358 -15.46 10.20 10.27
CA ILE A 358 -15.04 9.12 9.37
C ILE A 358 -15.74 7.83 9.79
N PHE A 359 -16.25 7.06 8.82
CA PHE A 359 -16.87 5.75 9.04
C PHE A 359 -16.67 4.85 7.82
N PHE A 360 -17.03 3.57 7.92
CA PHE A 360 -16.68 2.57 6.90
C PHE A 360 -17.88 1.79 6.37
N ALA A 361 -17.77 1.31 5.14
CA ALA A 361 -18.63 0.30 4.56
C ALA A 361 -17.81 -0.75 3.82
N ASN A 362 -18.42 -1.89 3.54
CA ASN A 362 -17.87 -2.88 2.62
C ASN A 362 -18.29 -2.53 1.18
N PRO A 363 -17.36 -2.37 0.24
CA PRO A 363 -17.69 -1.96 -1.12
C PRO A 363 -18.39 -3.06 -1.94
N LEU A 364 -18.30 -4.33 -1.57
CA LEU A 364 -18.88 -5.43 -2.37
C LEU A 364 -20.32 -5.76 -1.99
N ASP A 365 -20.76 -5.44 -0.77
CA ASP A 365 -22.15 -5.59 -0.34
C ASP A 365 -22.83 -4.26 0.05
N CYS A 366 -22.07 -3.15 -0.03
CA CYS A 366 -22.48 -1.79 0.28
C CYS A 366 -22.89 -1.58 1.75
N GLN A 367 -22.60 -2.52 2.66
CA GLN A 367 -23.03 -2.48 4.05
C GLN A 367 -22.13 -1.60 4.93
N ILE A 368 -22.73 -0.66 5.66
CA ILE A 368 -22.03 0.13 6.69
C ILE A 368 -21.63 -0.77 7.86
N TYR A 369 -20.38 -0.66 8.30
CA TYR A 369 -19.85 -1.40 9.44
C TYR A 369 -20.44 -0.89 10.76
N ARG A 370 -20.97 -1.83 11.56
CA ARG A 370 -21.64 -1.55 12.83
C ARG A 370 -21.14 -2.46 13.95
N ASN A 371 -21.17 -1.94 15.17
CA ASN A 371 -20.91 -2.72 16.36
C ASN A 371 -22.03 -3.77 16.54
N PRO A 372 -21.70 -5.07 16.62
CA PRO A 372 -22.70 -6.12 16.75
C PRO A 372 -23.43 -6.11 18.11
N ASP A 373 -22.87 -5.48 19.14
CA ASP A 373 -23.48 -5.46 20.47
C ASP A 373 -24.62 -4.43 20.59
N ASP A 374 -24.52 -3.30 19.90
CA ASP A 374 -25.49 -2.18 20.01
C ASP A 374 -25.96 -1.59 18.67
N SER A 375 -25.48 -2.12 17.53
CA SER A 375 -25.78 -1.67 16.17
C SER A 375 -25.34 -0.23 15.83
N SER A 376 -24.55 0.41 16.69
CA SER A 376 -23.95 1.72 16.41
C SER A 376 -22.97 1.63 15.25
N ILE A 377 -22.83 2.69 14.48
CA ILE A 377 -21.87 2.76 13.37
C ILE A 377 -20.46 2.92 13.96
N TYR A 378 -19.50 2.12 13.46
CA TYR A 378 -18.09 2.37 13.76
C TYR A 378 -17.69 3.69 13.11
N GLN A 379 -17.42 4.70 13.95
CA GLN A 379 -17.08 6.04 13.50
C GLN A 379 -15.96 6.64 14.34
N TYR A 380 -15.17 7.50 13.71
CA TYR A 380 -14.11 8.28 14.31
C TYR A 380 -14.39 9.76 14.07
N LYS A 381 -14.54 10.54 15.14
CA LYS A 381 -14.78 11.97 15.08
C LYS A 381 -13.46 12.70 15.27
N LEU A 382 -13.13 13.61 14.35
CA LEU A 382 -11.97 14.48 14.52
C LEU A 382 -12.28 15.54 15.58
N GLU A 383 -11.49 15.58 16.66
CA GLU A 383 -11.81 16.46 17.79
C GLU A 383 -11.60 17.94 17.49
N ASN A 384 -10.58 18.26 16.68
CA ASN A 384 -10.21 19.65 16.40
C ASN A 384 -10.54 20.06 14.96
N PHE A 385 -10.80 19.11 14.05
CA PHE A 385 -10.92 19.38 12.61
C PHE A 385 -12.37 19.33 12.14
N GLY A 386 -12.83 20.39 11.48
CA GLY A 386 -14.13 20.44 10.79
C GLY A 386 -13.98 20.74 9.31
N LEU A 387 -15.00 20.42 8.51
CA LEU A 387 -15.00 20.62 7.04
C LEU A 387 -13.71 20.14 6.37
N SER A 388 -13.17 19.02 6.85
CA SER A 388 -11.84 18.54 6.46
C SER A 388 -11.86 17.96 5.06
N HIS A 389 -10.76 18.15 4.32
CA HIS A 389 -10.44 17.34 3.16
C HIS A 389 -9.64 16.12 3.64
N ILE A 390 -10.05 14.92 3.23
CA ILE A 390 -9.46 13.66 3.68
C ILE A 390 -9.12 12.79 2.46
N PHE A 391 -7.97 12.13 2.51
CA PHE A 391 -7.61 11.06 1.58
C PHE A 391 -6.77 10.01 2.30
N HIS A 392 -6.68 8.81 1.73
CA HIS A 392 -5.90 7.73 2.34
C HIS A 392 -4.56 7.56 1.63
N THR A 393 -3.56 7.10 2.37
CA THR A 393 -2.22 6.77 1.88
C THR A 393 -1.85 5.35 2.27
N TYR A 394 -0.95 4.76 1.49
CA TYR A 394 -0.40 3.42 1.72
C TYR A 394 1.09 3.51 1.99
N TYR A 395 1.52 2.80 3.03
CA TYR A 395 2.91 2.61 3.37
C TYR A 395 3.51 1.51 2.49
N SER A 396 4.83 1.45 2.38
CA SER A 396 5.54 0.37 1.66
C SER A 396 5.21 -1.04 2.18
N ASN A 397 4.79 -1.16 3.44
CA ASN A 397 4.35 -2.39 4.08
C ASN A 397 2.82 -2.63 3.99
N GLN A 398 2.10 -1.84 3.19
CA GLN A 398 0.65 -1.88 2.97
C GLN A 398 -0.21 -1.48 4.18
N THR A 399 0.39 -0.81 5.17
CA THR A 399 -0.41 -0.12 6.18
C THR A 399 -1.11 1.09 5.56
N VAL A 400 -2.36 1.33 5.98
CA VAL A 400 -3.18 2.44 5.51
C VAL A 400 -3.25 3.52 6.58
N SER A 401 -3.07 4.76 6.17
CA SER A 401 -3.35 5.94 7.00
C SER A 401 -4.29 6.89 6.27
N LEU A 402 -4.93 7.78 7.01
CA LEU A 402 -5.70 8.88 6.46
C LEU A 402 -4.92 10.17 6.70
N ILE A 403 -4.86 11.03 5.70
CA ILE A 403 -4.39 12.41 5.83
C ILE A 403 -5.63 13.28 5.82
N ALA A 404 -5.82 14.06 6.87
CA ALA A 404 -6.90 15.03 6.99
C ALA A 404 -6.30 16.43 7.11
N CYS A 405 -6.77 17.37 6.28
CA CYS A 405 -6.36 18.77 6.33
C CYS A 405 -7.57 19.71 6.38
N SER A 406 -7.43 20.83 7.09
CA SER A 406 -8.50 21.82 7.23
C SER A 406 -7.97 23.22 7.60
N SER A 407 -8.76 24.24 7.26
CA SER A 407 -8.65 25.62 7.78
C SER A 407 -9.77 25.99 8.75
N PHE A 408 -10.58 25.00 9.16
CA PHE A 408 -11.61 25.11 10.19
C PHE A 408 -11.20 24.24 11.38
N ILE A 409 -10.53 24.86 12.36
CA ILE A 409 -9.91 24.18 13.49
C ILE A 409 -10.52 24.70 14.80
N ASP A 410 -10.88 23.82 15.72
CA ASP A 410 -11.45 24.13 17.04
C ASP A 410 -12.67 25.08 17.00
N GLY A 411 -13.53 24.91 15.99
CA GLY A 411 -14.70 25.78 15.81
C GLY A 411 -14.39 27.14 15.17
N ILE A 412 -13.14 27.41 14.84
CA ILE A 412 -12.67 28.68 14.28
C ILE A 412 -12.30 28.48 12.81
N SER A 413 -13.03 29.19 11.94
CA SER A 413 -12.83 29.18 10.49
C SER A 413 -11.74 30.15 10.03
N GLY A 414 -11.15 29.90 8.86
CA GLY A 414 -10.22 30.84 8.21
C GLY A 414 -8.82 30.85 8.80
N GLN A 415 -8.44 29.75 9.46
CA GLN A 415 -7.10 29.55 9.95
C GLN A 415 -6.16 29.07 8.84
N ASN A 416 -4.87 29.24 9.08
CA ASN A 416 -3.85 28.57 8.29
C ASN A 416 -4.13 27.07 8.22
N LEU A 417 -3.88 26.48 7.05
CA LEU A 417 -4.11 25.06 6.78
C LEU A 417 -3.30 24.22 7.78
N GLN A 418 -4.01 23.37 8.52
CA GLN A 418 -3.43 22.37 9.40
C GLN A 418 -3.69 20.98 8.84
N ALA A 419 -2.85 20.02 9.22
CA ALA A 419 -2.98 18.65 8.76
C ALA A 419 -2.60 17.64 9.85
N ILE A 420 -3.33 16.53 9.88
CA ILE A 420 -3.05 15.38 10.74
C ILE A 420 -2.97 14.12 9.88
N ARG A 421 -2.11 13.18 10.30
CA ARG A 421 -2.12 11.81 9.82
C ARG A 421 -2.76 10.91 10.86
N ILE A 422 -3.78 10.18 10.47
CA ILE A 422 -4.52 9.23 11.30
C ILE A 422 -4.09 7.82 10.90
N ASN A 423 -3.44 7.09 11.80
CA ASN A 423 -3.06 5.71 11.53
C ASN A 423 -4.27 4.80 11.78
N ILE A 424 -4.79 4.15 10.74
CA ILE A 424 -6.00 3.30 10.80
C ILE A 424 -5.71 1.80 10.65
N GLY A 425 -4.46 1.45 10.35
CA GLY A 425 -3.98 0.07 10.29
C GLY A 425 -3.82 -0.58 11.66
N GLY A 426 -3.91 -1.90 11.69
CA GLY A 426 -3.54 -2.70 12.87
C GLY A 426 -2.04 -2.62 13.17
N CYS A 427 -1.64 -3.22 14.30
CA CYS A 427 -0.24 -3.37 14.64
C CYS A 427 0.55 -4.08 13.53
N PRO A 428 1.88 -3.84 13.44
CA PRO A 428 2.75 -4.56 12.51
C PRO A 428 2.54 -6.07 12.54
N LYS A 429 2.79 -6.76 11.43
CA LYS A 429 2.62 -8.22 11.35
C LYS A 429 3.37 -8.89 12.52
N TYR A 430 2.70 -9.78 13.23
CA TYR A 430 3.13 -10.47 14.47
C TYR A 430 3.11 -9.64 15.76
N CYS A 431 2.77 -8.35 15.71
CA CYS A 431 2.47 -7.56 16.91
C CYS A 431 1.03 -7.77 17.36
N LYS A 432 0.88 -8.15 18.63
CA LYS A 432 -0.42 -8.28 19.29
C LYS A 432 -0.90 -6.96 19.88
N ILE A 433 0.04 -6.20 20.45
CA ILE A 433 -0.19 -4.85 20.98
C ILE A 433 1.00 -4.00 20.54
N CYS A 434 0.74 -2.78 20.10
CA CYS A 434 1.72 -1.81 19.64
C CYS A 434 1.33 -0.43 20.16
N SER A 435 2.31 0.44 20.39
CA SER A 435 2.01 1.86 20.62
C SER A 435 1.81 2.61 19.31
N ASP A 436 2.45 2.16 18.24
CA ASP A 436 2.40 2.74 16.90
C ASP A 436 2.89 1.69 15.89
N LEU A 437 3.00 2.07 14.61
CA LEU A 437 3.42 1.18 13.52
C LEU A 437 4.90 0.76 13.56
N TYR A 438 5.71 1.35 14.43
CA TYR A 438 7.14 1.09 14.57
C TYR A 438 7.51 0.48 15.92
N THR A 439 6.58 0.50 16.88
CA THR A 439 6.85 0.13 18.26
C THR A 439 5.87 -0.94 18.71
N CYS A 440 6.38 -2.16 18.81
CA CYS A 440 5.63 -3.28 19.37
C CYS A 440 5.71 -3.28 20.90
N GLN A 441 4.57 -3.48 21.57
CA GLN A 441 4.51 -3.67 23.02
C GLN A 441 4.42 -5.16 23.39
N SER A 442 3.82 -5.98 22.53
CA SER A 442 3.79 -7.44 22.70
C SER A 442 3.57 -8.17 21.39
N CYS A 443 4.09 -9.39 21.30
CA CYS A 443 3.94 -10.26 20.13
C CYS A 443 2.71 -11.15 20.21
N ILE A 444 2.27 -11.63 19.05
CA ILE A 444 1.38 -12.78 18.97
C ILE A 444 2.05 -14.01 19.59
N THR A 445 1.25 -15.01 19.95
CA THR A 445 1.75 -16.28 20.44
C THR A 445 2.35 -17.09 19.29
N SER A 446 3.53 -17.66 19.49
CA SER A 446 4.22 -18.55 18.56
C SER A 446 4.94 -19.67 19.31
N ASP A 447 5.19 -20.79 18.63
CA ASP A 447 5.92 -21.93 19.20
C ASP A 447 7.43 -21.67 19.42
N GLY A 448 7.97 -20.59 18.83
CA GLY A 448 9.34 -20.10 19.03
C GLY A 448 9.40 -18.64 19.50
N GLU A 449 10.60 -18.17 19.82
CA GLU A 449 10.79 -16.82 20.39
C GLU A 449 10.72 -15.70 19.37
N ARG A 450 10.03 -14.62 19.75
CA ARG A 450 9.93 -13.37 18.98
C ARG A 450 10.59 -12.22 19.72
N ASP A 451 11.19 -11.31 18.96
CA ASP A 451 11.80 -10.08 19.47
C ASP A 451 10.82 -8.91 19.40
N VAL A 452 10.28 -8.50 20.55
CA VAL A 452 9.38 -7.34 20.65
C VAL A 452 10.07 -6.06 20.15
N SER A 453 11.38 -5.90 20.35
CA SER A 453 12.11 -4.69 19.94
C SER A 453 12.33 -4.64 18.43
N ASN A 454 12.27 -5.78 17.74
CA ASN A 454 12.39 -5.90 16.30
C ASN A 454 11.05 -6.31 15.67
N LEU A 455 9.97 -5.60 16.04
CA LEU A 455 8.64 -5.78 15.47
C LEU A 455 8.12 -7.23 15.49
N CYS A 456 8.47 -7.98 16.54
CA CYS A 456 8.08 -9.38 16.71
C CYS A 456 8.56 -10.33 15.61
N GLN A 457 9.65 -10.01 14.93
CA GLN A 457 10.36 -11.00 14.12
C GLN A 457 10.91 -12.14 14.98
N CYS A 458 11.15 -13.30 14.38
CA CYS A 458 11.79 -14.41 15.07
C CYS A 458 13.19 -14.00 15.55
N LYS A 459 13.53 -14.36 16.78
CA LYS A 459 14.88 -14.13 17.32
C LYS A 459 15.90 -15.02 16.61
N ASP A 460 17.17 -14.64 16.69
CA ASP A 460 18.29 -15.52 16.36
C ASP A 460 18.12 -16.88 17.06
N GLY A 461 18.48 -17.94 16.35
CA GLY A 461 18.14 -19.33 16.69
C GLY A 461 16.78 -19.80 16.16
N TYR A 462 15.97 -18.91 15.57
CA TYR A 462 14.69 -19.26 14.95
C TYR A 462 14.52 -18.59 13.57
N TYR A 463 13.73 -19.21 12.70
CA TYR A 463 13.28 -18.64 11.43
C TYR A 463 11.76 -18.61 11.34
N GLN A 464 11.24 -17.72 10.49
CA GLN A 464 9.81 -17.59 10.27
C GLN A 464 9.30 -18.73 9.39
N ASP A 465 8.33 -19.50 9.89
CA ASP A 465 7.62 -20.48 9.06
C ASP A 465 6.84 -19.77 7.95
N THR A 466 6.90 -20.31 6.75
CA THR A 466 6.17 -19.78 5.59
C THR A 466 4.71 -20.23 5.57
N GLU A 467 4.38 -21.33 6.25
CA GLU A 467 3.03 -21.91 6.26
C GLU A 467 2.19 -21.48 7.48
N SER A 468 2.81 -20.89 8.50
CA SER A 468 2.15 -20.46 9.73
C SER A 468 2.77 -19.20 10.35
N ASP A 469 2.12 -18.66 11.38
CA ASP A 469 2.65 -17.53 12.17
C ASP A 469 3.63 -17.99 13.27
N ASN A 470 4.28 -19.15 13.12
CA ASN A 470 5.23 -19.67 14.10
C ASN A 470 6.68 -19.30 13.76
N CYS A 471 7.52 -19.28 14.79
CA CYS A 471 8.97 -19.27 14.66
C CYS A 471 9.47 -20.70 14.90
N LEU A 472 10.18 -21.26 13.93
CA LEU A 472 10.74 -22.61 14.00
C LEU A 472 12.22 -22.53 14.34
N GLU A 473 12.70 -23.48 15.11
CA GLU A 473 14.10 -23.52 15.53
C GLU A 473 15.03 -23.72 14.32
N CYS A 474 16.13 -23.00 14.30
CA CYS A 474 17.16 -23.16 13.28
C CYS A 474 17.77 -24.56 13.30
N PRO A 475 18.38 -25.01 12.18
CA PRO A 475 19.12 -26.26 12.15
C PRO A 475 20.20 -26.29 13.24
N GLN A 476 20.50 -27.49 13.73
CA GLN A 476 21.48 -27.68 14.80
C GLN A 476 22.82 -27.02 14.43
N TYR A 477 23.37 -26.21 15.36
CA TYR A 477 24.60 -25.41 15.21
C TYR A 477 24.49 -24.12 14.38
N CYS A 478 23.33 -23.81 13.82
CA CYS A 478 23.05 -22.51 13.24
C CYS A 478 22.72 -21.50 14.35
N GLU A 479 23.40 -20.36 14.36
CA GLU A 479 23.03 -19.22 15.20
C GLU A 479 21.96 -18.39 14.50
N VAL A 480 22.09 -18.16 13.20
CA VAL A 480 21.07 -17.49 12.37
C VAL A 480 20.81 -18.35 11.12
N CYS A 481 19.55 -18.49 10.73
CA CYS A 481 19.14 -19.24 9.55
C CYS A 481 17.96 -18.56 8.85
N SER A 482 17.80 -18.80 7.54
CA SER A 482 16.62 -18.32 6.80
C SER A 482 15.50 -19.35 6.72
N ASP A 483 15.85 -20.63 6.83
CA ASP A 483 14.95 -21.77 6.72
C ASP A 483 15.63 -23.03 7.30
N SER A 484 14.95 -24.17 7.22
CA SER A 484 15.45 -25.47 7.71
C SER A 484 16.64 -26.04 6.93
N TYR A 485 17.05 -25.43 5.82
CA TYR A 485 18.13 -25.91 4.95
C TYR A 485 19.26 -24.89 4.76
N THR A 486 19.09 -23.67 5.25
CA THR A 486 19.99 -22.56 4.94
C THR A 486 20.43 -21.83 6.20
N CYS A 487 21.72 -21.93 6.49
CA CYS A 487 22.37 -21.30 7.63
C CYS A 487 23.07 -20.00 7.21
N GLN A 488 22.90 -18.92 7.98
CA GLN A 488 23.50 -17.61 7.73
C GLN A 488 24.66 -17.28 8.66
N SER A 489 24.69 -17.87 9.85
CA SER A 489 25.84 -17.87 10.76
C SER A 489 25.84 -19.13 11.62
N CYS A 490 27.04 -19.53 12.06
CA CYS A 490 27.22 -20.68 12.95
C CYS A 490 27.40 -20.20 14.39
N ILE A 491 26.97 -21.02 15.34
CA ILE A 491 27.34 -20.81 16.75
C ILE A 491 28.87 -20.76 16.90
N SER A 492 29.33 -19.99 17.88
CA SER A 492 30.75 -19.91 18.22
C SER A 492 31.30 -21.28 18.61
N SER A 493 32.50 -21.59 18.14
CA SER A 493 33.16 -22.86 18.39
C SER A 493 34.68 -22.71 18.41
N ASP A 494 35.36 -23.53 19.21
CA ASP A 494 36.84 -23.59 19.25
C ASP A 494 37.48 -24.12 17.95
N GLY A 495 36.69 -24.69 17.03
CA GLY A 495 37.14 -25.19 15.73
C GLY A 495 36.26 -24.70 14.57
N GLU A 496 36.72 -24.92 13.34
CA GLU A 496 36.07 -24.37 12.16
C GLU A 496 34.76 -25.11 11.80
N ARG A 497 33.70 -24.36 11.56
CA ARG A 497 32.39 -24.85 11.07
C ARG A 497 32.19 -24.49 9.59
N ASN A 498 31.48 -25.35 8.88
CA ASN A 498 31.12 -25.14 7.48
C ASN A 498 29.71 -24.57 7.37
N ILE A 499 29.59 -23.28 7.12
CA ILE A 499 28.29 -22.62 6.97
C ILE A 499 27.44 -23.19 5.82
N SER A 500 28.09 -23.61 4.73
CA SER A 500 27.41 -24.18 3.55
C SER A 500 26.85 -25.58 3.80
N ASN A 501 27.28 -26.23 4.88
CA ASN A 501 26.83 -27.54 5.30
C ASN A 501 26.16 -27.48 6.69
N LEU A 502 25.26 -26.50 6.89
CA LEU A 502 24.50 -26.34 8.14
C LEU A 502 25.38 -26.29 9.39
N CYS A 503 26.53 -25.61 9.28
CA CYS A 503 27.46 -25.40 10.39
C CYS A 503 28.02 -26.68 11.03
N THR A 504 28.06 -27.80 10.31
CA THR A 504 28.85 -28.96 10.75
C THR A 504 30.34 -28.62 10.80
N CYS A 505 31.12 -29.32 11.64
CA CYS A 505 32.57 -29.16 11.66
C CYS A 505 33.20 -29.38 10.28
N GLN A 506 34.17 -28.55 9.91
CA GLN A 506 34.92 -28.70 8.67
C GLN A 506 35.82 -29.94 8.71
N ASP A 507 36.27 -30.39 7.53
CA ASP A 507 37.31 -31.41 7.43
C ASP A 507 38.54 -30.99 8.25
N GLY A 508 39.15 -31.95 8.94
CA GLY A 508 40.17 -31.68 9.96
C GLY A 508 39.62 -31.49 11.38
N TYR A 509 38.30 -31.38 11.56
CA TYR A 509 37.64 -31.32 12.87
C TYR A 509 36.52 -32.36 12.99
N TYR A 510 36.17 -32.73 14.21
CA TYR A 510 34.99 -33.54 14.53
C TYR A 510 34.12 -32.86 15.58
N GLN A 511 32.82 -33.14 15.53
CA GLN A 511 31.87 -32.63 16.51
C GLN A 511 32.08 -33.32 17.86
N ASP A 512 32.42 -32.56 18.90
CA ASP A 512 32.35 -33.08 20.26
C ASP A 512 30.87 -33.30 20.63
N THR A 513 30.56 -34.44 21.22
CA THR A 513 29.20 -34.74 21.69
C THR A 513 28.97 -34.22 23.11
N GLY A 514 30.04 -33.89 23.84
CA GLY A 514 29.97 -33.34 25.19
C GLY A 514 29.91 -31.81 25.26
N SER A 515 30.19 -31.13 24.15
CA SER A 515 30.14 -29.68 24.00
C SER A 515 29.75 -29.31 22.58
N ASP A 516 29.24 -28.11 22.34
CA ASP A 516 28.95 -27.64 20.98
C ASP A 516 30.22 -27.22 20.22
N ASN A 517 31.37 -27.83 20.50
CA ASN A 517 32.65 -27.50 19.89
C ASN A 517 33.05 -28.47 18.76
N CYS A 518 33.79 -27.93 17.80
CA CYS A 518 34.55 -28.68 16.82
C CYS A 518 35.97 -28.88 17.35
N LEU A 519 36.35 -30.14 17.58
CA LEU A 519 37.68 -30.50 18.06
C LEU A 519 38.54 -30.99 16.90
N GLU A 520 39.82 -30.67 16.94
CA GLU A 520 40.76 -31.05 15.89
C GLU A 520 40.89 -32.58 15.79
N CYS A 521 40.95 -33.08 14.56
CA CYS A 521 41.18 -34.49 14.29
C CYS A 521 42.55 -34.95 14.81
N PRO A 522 42.72 -36.25 15.09
CA PRO A 522 44.02 -36.80 15.44
C PRO A 522 45.08 -36.45 14.39
N GLN A 523 46.32 -36.27 14.83
CA GLN A 523 47.43 -35.91 13.96
C GLN A 523 47.48 -36.79 12.70
N TYR A 524 47.58 -36.16 11.53
CA TYR A 524 47.59 -36.79 10.19
C TYR A 524 46.25 -37.30 9.65
N CYS A 525 45.14 -37.15 10.38
CA CYS A 525 43.80 -37.40 9.87
C CYS A 525 43.26 -36.18 9.11
N SER A 526 42.78 -36.41 7.88
CA SER A 526 42.08 -35.39 7.11
C SER A 526 40.60 -35.35 7.47
N THR A 527 39.99 -36.49 7.82
CA THR A 527 38.63 -36.57 8.37
C THR A 527 38.59 -37.61 9.48
N CYS A 528 37.75 -37.38 10.49
CA CYS A 528 37.62 -38.24 11.66
C CYS A 528 36.22 -38.11 12.27
N SER A 529 35.81 -39.07 13.10
CA SER A 529 34.53 -39.02 13.82
C SER A 529 34.68 -38.83 15.34
N ASN A 530 35.90 -38.97 15.86
CA ASN A 530 36.29 -38.67 17.24
C ASN A 530 37.83 -38.70 17.36
N SER A 531 38.34 -38.42 18.57
CA SER A 531 39.78 -38.44 18.89
C SER A 531 40.49 -39.78 18.72
N THR A 532 39.76 -40.87 18.41
CA THR A 532 40.32 -42.22 18.24
C THR A 532 39.97 -42.88 16.90
N THR A 533 39.17 -42.21 16.05
CA THR A 533 38.64 -42.81 14.82
C THR A 533 38.90 -41.92 13.62
N CYS A 534 39.76 -42.38 12.72
CA CYS A 534 40.14 -41.70 11.49
C CYS A 534 39.44 -42.31 10.26
N HIS A 535 39.03 -41.49 9.30
CA HIS A 535 38.39 -41.95 8.06
C HIS A 535 39.28 -41.76 6.83
N THR A 536 39.97 -40.61 6.74
CA THR A 536 40.93 -40.33 5.66
C THR A 536 42.22 -39.72 6.22
N CYS A 537 43.34 -39.92 5.52
CA CYS A 537 44.65 -39.43 5.94
C CYS A 537 45.10 -38.21 5.13
N ILE A 538 45.90 -37.36 5.74
CA ILE A 538 46.62 -36.28 5.05
C ILE A 538 47.81 -36.89 4.30
N GLY A 539 47.89 -36.70 2.99
CA GLY A 539 48.98 -37.18 2.14
C GLY A 539 48.53 -38.14 1.02
N PRO A 540 49.45 -38.67 0.21
CA PRO A 540 49.13 -39.50 -0.95
C PRO A 540 48.42 -40.82 -0.56
N ASP A 541 47.42 -41.18 -1.36
CA ASP A 541 46.57 -42.35 -1.13
C ASP A 541 47.40 -43.65 -1.06
N GLY A 542 47.18 -44.42 0.01
CA GLY A 542 47.75 -45.76 0.16
C GLY A 542 49.08 -45.86 0.90
N GLU A 543 49.68 -44.78 1.36
CA GLU A 543 50.93 -44.83 2.16
C GLU A 543 50.69 -44.88 3.68
N ARG A 544 49.55 -44.35 4.15
CA ARG A 544 49.19 -44.32 5.57
C ARG A 544 48.14 -45.37 5.91
N ASP A 545 48.19 -45.87 7.14
CA ASP A 545 47.24 -46.84 7.67
C ASP A 545 46.17 -46.13 8.52
N VAL A 546 44.98 -45.98 7.94
CA VAL A 546 43.79 -45.36 8.57
C VAL A 546 43.44 -46.04 9.89
N SER A 547 43.59 -47.36 9.99
CA SER A 547 43.27 -48.13 11.22
C SER A 547 44.22 -47.82 12.38
N SER A 548 45.36 -47.19 12.08
CA SER A 548 46.39 -46.82 13.05
C SER A 548 46.49 -45.31 13.28
N LEU A 549 45.42 -44.55 13.02
CA LEU A 549 45.39 -43.08 13.03
C LEU A 549 46.40 -42.47 12.04
N CYS A 550 46.42 -42.99 10.81
CA CYS A 550 47.22 -42.46 9.71
C CYS A 550 48.73 -42.45 9.95
N LYS A 551 49.22 -43.37 10.79
CA LYS A 551 50.64 -43.68 10.88
C LYS A 551 51.12 -44.37 9.60
N CYS A 552 52.42 -44.29 9.33
CA CYS A 552 53.01 -44.98 8.20
C CYS A 552 52.84 -46.49 8.31
N LYS A 553 52.60 -47.15 7.17
CA LYS A 553 52.42 -48.61 7.12
C LYS A 553 53.68 -49.33 7.60
N GLN A 554 53.52 -50.58 8.01
CA GLN A 554 54.61 -51.41 8.51
C GLN A 554 55.79 -51.46 7.50
N GLY A 555 56.99 -51.08 7.95
CA GLY A 555 58.20 -51.02 7.12
C GLY A 555 58.55 -49.63 6.56
N GLN A 556 57.73 -48.61 6.84
CA GLN A 556 57.99 -47.21 6.52
C GLN A 556 58.27 -46.38 7.79
N TYR A 557 58.97 -45.25 7.63
CA TYR A 557 59.13 -44.23 8.68
C TYR A 557 58.54 -42.90 8.22
N LEU A 558 58.11 -42.09 9.18
CA LEU A 558 57.61 -40.73 8.92
C LEU A 558 58.80 -39.80 8.67
N ASP A 559 58.85 -39.19 7.50
CA ASP A 559 59.67 -38.02 7.26
C ASP A 559 58.96 -36.78 7.81
N ILE A 560 59.48 -36.22 8.88
CA ILE A 560 58.87 -35.08 9.58
C ILE A 560 58.96 -33.81 8.71
N GLU A 561 59.99 -33.66 7.89
CA GLU A 561 60.19 -32.45 7.07
C GLU A 561 59.18 -32.36 5.92
N ASN A 562 58.85 -33.52 5.31
CA ASN A 562 58.00 -33.58 4.13
C ASN A 562 56.61 -34.18 4.41
N ASN A 563 56.31 -34.55 5.66
CA ASN A 563 55.07 -35.17 6.12
C ASN A 563 54.61 -36.36 5.25
N ASN A 564 55.57 -37.20 4.82
CA ASN A 564 55.36 -38.38 3.97
C ASN A 564 55.89 -39.66 4.63
N CYS A 565 55.58 -40.82 4.04
CA CYS A 565 56.02 -42.12 4.55
C CYS A 565 57.08 -42.73 3.63
N LEU A 566 58.32 -42.85 4.11
CA LEU A 566 59.45 -43.38 3.35
C LEU A 566 59.73 -44.84 3.71
N GLY A 567 59.95 -45.68 2.69
CA GLY A 567 60.29 -47.10 2.89
C GLY A 567 61.74 -47.33 3.32
N ASN A 568 61.98 -48.39 4.08
CA ASN A 568 63.33 -48.84 4.43
C ASN A 568 64.07 -49.39 3.19
N LEU A 569 64.98 -48.61 2.58
CA LEU A 569 66.01 -49.13 1.69
C LEU A 569 67.28 -49.36 2.51
N GLN A 570 67.46 -50.58 3.05
CA GLN A 570 68.79 -51.03 3.47
C GLN A 570 69.44 -51.87 2.36
N TYR A 571 70.49 -51.28 1.77
CA TYR A 571 71.61 -51.89 1.04
C TYR A 571 71.35 -52.59 -0.31
N SER A 572 71.72 -51.89 -1.40
CA SER A 572 72.45 -52.51 -2.51
C SER A 572 73.62 -51.61 -2.93
N LEU A 573 74.82 -51.93 -2.44
CA LEU A 573 76.08 -51.52 -3.07
C LEU A 573 76.23 -52.28 -4.40
N TYR A 574 76.50 -51.62 -5.53
CA TYR A 574 77.43 -52.09 -6.57
C TYR A 574 77.74 -51.00 -7.64
N TYR A 575 78.98 -50.50 -7.58
CA TYR A 575 79.89 -49.99 -8.63
C TYR A 575 79.41 -49.67 -10.07
N SER A 576 79.71 -48.46 -10.56
CA SER A 576 80.67 -48.18 -11.67
C SER A 576 80.77 -46.66 -12.00
N GLY A 577 81.78 -45.94 -11.47
CA GLY A 577 82.87 -45.27 -12.23
C GLY A 577 82.58 -43.78 -12.58
N ARG A 578 83.40 -42.74 -12.38
CA ARG A 578 84.86 -42.52 -12.23
C ARG A 578 85.14 -41.19 -11.46
N PHE A 579 86.21 -41.18 -10.64
CA PHE A 579 87.30 -40.17 -10.40
C PHE A 579 87.10 -38.69 -10.86
N LEU A 580 87.49 -37.61 -10.17
CA LEU A 580 88.45 -37.20 -9.11
C LEU A 580 87.80 -35.99 -8.36
N ASP A 581 88.22 -35.41 -7.24
CA ASP A 581 89.52 -35.21 -6.61
C ASP A 581 89.33 -34.73 -5.14
N GLN A 582 90.43 -34.71 -4.40
CA GLN A 582 90.62 -34.55 -2.96
C GLN A 582 90.01 -33.28 -2.31
N ASN A 583 89.41 -33.42 -1.12
CA ASN A 583 90.04 -32.97 0.14
C ASN A 583 89.17 -33.23 1.38
N LEU A 584 89.81 -33.90 2.33
CA LEU A 584 89.34 -34.25 3.67
C LEU A 584 89.90 -33.20 4.64
N ILE A 585 89.07 -32.54 5.45
CA ILE A 585 89.49 -32.05 6.78
C ILE A 585 88.39 -32.40 7.79
N ILE A 586 88.83 -33.16 8.80
CA ILE A 586 88.11 -33.64 9.98
C ILE A 586 88.19 -32.57 11.08
N GLN A 587 87.11 -32.45 11.87
CA GLN A 587 87.00 -32.19 13.33
C GLN A 587 85.72 -31.36 13.55
N GLY A 588 84.76 -31.68 14.43
CA GLY A 588 84.76 -32.56 15.59
C GLY A 588 84.04 -31.82 16.72
N VAL A 589 82.88 -32.34 17.13
CA VAL A 589 82.27 -32.27 18.46
C VAL A 589 82.12 -30.89 19.14
N LEU A 590 80.87 -30.41 19.19
CA LEU A 590 80.04 -30.42 20.42
C LEU A 590 78.57 -30.37 20.06
#